data_AF-A0A0H2R666-F1
#
_entry.id   AF-A0A0H2R666-F1
#
_cell.length_a   1.000
_cell.length_b   1.000
_cell.length_c   1.000
_cell.angle_alpha   90.00
_cell.angle_beta   90.00
_cell.angle_gamma   90.00
#
_symmetry.space_group_name_H-M   'P 1'
#
loop_
_entity.id
_entity.type
_entity.pdbx_description
1 polymer ?
#
loop_
_entity_poly.entity_id
_entity_poly.type
_entity_poly.pdbx_seq_one_letter_code
_entity_poly.pdbx_strand_id
1 'polypeptide(L)'
;LGCKHRPAAILFWTARQRILAKPPIGEVKKDLTGFGDAWRAWYTGLMPEWRTSSSSPGRWPLLRNPPPGEPWSEVRKGERNGVLLLILSLSWW
;
A
#
# COMPACT_ATOMS: atom_id res chain seq x y z
N LEU A 1 -8.24 0.72 6.42
CA LEU A 1 -7.51 0.42 5.16
C LEU A 1 -7.20 -1.06 5.16
N GLY A 2 -7.51 -1.74 4.06
CA GLY A 2 -7.43 -3.19 3.93
C GLY A 2 -6.14 -3.78 4.53
N CYS A 3 -6.30 -4.82 5.35
CA CYS A 3 -5.20 -5.60 5.91
C CYS A 3 -4.71 -6.68 4.92
N LYS A 4 -5.47 -6.96 3.86
CA LYS A 4 -5.08 -7.91 2.82
C LYS A 4 -3.80 -7.42 2.13
N HIS A 5 -2.81 -8.32 2.07
CA HIS A 5 -1.49 -8.11 1.46
C HIS A 5 -0.57 -7.07 2.10
N ARG A 6 -0.95 -6.43 3.23
CA ARG A 6 -0.04 -5.47 3.89
C ARG A 6 1.25 -6.17 4.32
N PRO A 7 2.44 -5.65 3.95
CA PRO A 7 3.71 -6.21 4.37
C PRO A 7 3.81 -6.41 5.89
N ALA A 8 4.35 -7.56 6.30
CA ALA A 8 4.48 -7.94 7.72
C ALA A 8 5.30 -6.92 8.53
N ALA A 9 6.34 -6.34 7.93
CA ALA A 9 7.13 -5.27 8.56
C ALA A 9 6.28 -4.05 8.93
N ILE A 10 5.33 -3.66 8.07
CA ILE A 10 4.41 -2.54 8.32
C ILE A 10 3.40 -2.93 9.41
N LEU A 11 2.87 -4.16 9.40
CA LEU A 11 1.97 -4.65 10.45
C LEU A 11 2.65 -4.64 11.83
N PHE A 12 3.86 -5.19 11.90
CA PHE A 12 4.67 -5.24 13.11
C PHE A 12 4.98 -3.85 13.69
N TRP A 13 5.36 -2.91 12.82
CA TRP A 13 5.65 -1.53 13.21
C TRP A 13 4.39 -0.76 13.61
N THR A 14 3.29 -0.94 12.88
CA THR A 14 2.02 -0.27 13.19
C THR A 14 1.39 -0.75 14.49
N ALA A 15 1.61 -2.01 14.88
CA ALA A 15 1.23 -2.55 16.18
C ALA A 15 2.02 -1.94 17.35
N ARG A 16 3.24 -1.45 17.10
CA ARG A 16 4.14 -0.84 18.10
C ARG A 16 4.07 0.68 18.11
N GLN A 17 2.84 1.20 18.07
CA GLN A 17 2.55 2.64 18.13
C GLN A 17 3.15 3.49 17.00
N ARG A 18 3.72 2.90 15.93
CA ARG A 18 4.20 3.64 14.75
C ARG A 18 5.27 4.66 15.09
N ILE A 19 6.23 4.29 15.94
CA ILE A 19 7.33 5.18 16.34
C ILE A 19 8.12 5.58 15.08
N LEU A 20 7.96 6.82 14.62
CA LEU A 20 8.54 7.33 13.37
C LEU A 20 10.07 7.28 13.38
N ALA A 21 10.69 7.48 14.54
CA ALA A 21 12.14 7.38 14.73
C ALA A 21 12.68 5.94 14.65
N LYS A 22 11.80 4.92 14.62
CA LYS A 22 12.17 3.50 14.59
C LYS A 22 11.43 2.75 13.48
N PRO A 23 11.65 3.10 12.20
CA PRO A 23 11.08 2.36 11.08
C PRO A 23 11.71 0.96 10.96
N PRO A 24 11.01 -0.05 10.44
CA PRO A 24 11.48 -1.43 10.35
C PRO A 24 12.48 -1.66 9.18
N ILE A 25 13.39 -0.70 8.91
CA ILE A 25 14.30 -0.72 7.74
C ILE A 25 15.19 -1.98 7.74
N GLY A 26 15.65 -2.42 8.91
CA GLY A 26 16.46 -3.65 9.01
C GLY A 26 15.72 -4.88 8.52
N GLU A 27 14.43 -5.02 8.82
CA GLU A 27 13.60 -6.13 8.34
C GLU A 27 13.27 -6.00 6.85
N VAL A 28 13.00 -4.78 6.38
CA VAL A 28 12.76 -4.51 4.94
C VAL A 28 13.99 -4.88 4.10
N LYS A 29 15.21 -4.56 4.58
CA LYS A 29 16.45 -4.87 3.85
C LYS A 29 16.77 -6.36 3.76
N LYS A 30 16.29 -7.19 4.70
CA LYS A 30 16.53 -8.65 4.66
C LYS A 30 15.83 -9.31 3.47
N ASP A 31 14.67 -8.79 3.07
CA ASP A 31 13.89 -9.27 1.93
C ASP A 31 13.26 -8.08 1.19
N LEU A 32 14.11 -7.35 0.47
CA LEU A 32 13.70 -6.13 -0.25
C LEU A 32 12.72 -6.44 -1.39
N THR A 33 12.93 -7.55 -2.09
CA THR A 33 12.08 -7.99 -3.20
C THR A 33 10.71 -8.43 -2.71
N GLY A 34 10.64 -9.30 -1.69
CA GLY A 34 9.38 -9.76 -1.12
C GLY A 34 8.60 -8.62 -0.45
N PHE A 35 9.30 -7.67 0.19
CA PHE A 35 8.67 -6.45 0.67
C PHE A 35 8.05 -5.64 -0.47
N GLY A 36 8.79 -5.41 -1.56
CA GLY A 36 8.32 -4.65 -2.72
C GLY A 36 7.12 -5.29 -3.43
N ASP A 37 7.08 -6.61 -3.52
CA ASP A 37 5.96 -7.34 -4.12
C ASP A 37 4.71 -7.30 -3.23
N ALA A 38 4.88 -7.53 -1.92
CA ALA A 38 3.80 -7.39 -0.95
C ALA A 38 3.28 -5.94 -0.89
N TRP A 39 4.18 -4.94 -0.97
CA TRP A 39 3.81 -3.53 -0.99
C TRP A 39 2.99 -3.19 -2.23
N ARG A 40 3.41 -3.65 -3.41
CA ARG A 40 2.65 -3.47 -4.66
C ARG A 40 1.28 -4.16 -4.61
N ALA A 41 1.20 -5.38 -4.09
CA ALA A 41 -0.07 -6.08 -3.90
C ALA A 41 -1.00 -5.34 -2.91
N TRP A 42 -0.44 -4.80 -1.83
CA TRP A 42 -1.20 -3.99 -0.88
C TRP A 42 -1.70 -2.70 -1.52
N TYR A 43 -0.82 -1.94 -2.18
CA TYR A 43 -1.17 -0.67 -2.82
C TYR A 43 -2.20 -0.84 -3.94
N THR A 44 -2.05 -1.86 -4.79
CA THR A 44 -3.03 -2.19 -5.85
C THR A 44 -4.38 -2.58 -5.25
N GLY A 45 -4.41 -3.33 -4.15
CA GLY A 45 -5.65 -3.66 -3.44
C GLY A 45 -6.37 -2.47 -2.78
N LEU A 46 -5.72 -1.30 -2.69
CA LEU A 46 -6.33 -0.05 -2.23
C LEU A 46 -6.87 0.80 -3.38
N MET A 47 -6.48 0.50 -4.62
CA MET A 47 -6.92 1.27 -5.79
C MET A 47 -8.37 0.94 -6.14
N PRO A 48 -9.10 1.90 -6.73
CA PRO A 48 -10.43 1.63 -7.27
C PRO A 48 -10.35 0.59 -8.39
N GLU A 49 -11.44 -0.16 -8.61
CA GLU A 49 -11.49 -1.30 -9.52
C GLU A 49 -11.08 -0.96 -10.95
N TRP A 50 -11.45 0.23 -11.43
CA TRP A 50 -11.04 0.71 -12.75
C TRP A 50 -9.53 0.82 -12.92
N ARG A 51 -8.76 0.99 -11.83
CA ARG A 51 -7.29 1.09 -11.88
C ARG A 51 -6.60 -0.26 -11.98
N THR A 52 -7.25 -1.33 -11.52
CA THR A 52 -6.63 -2.65 -11.37
C THR A 52 -6.98 -3.63 -12.48
N SER A 53 -7.90 -3.29 -13.40
CA SER A 53 -8.41 -4.18 -14.47
C SER A 53 -9.00 -5.46 -13.88
N SER A 54 -10.32 -5.63 -13.97
CA SER A 54 -11.06 -6.79 -13.44
C SER A 54 -10.51 -8.16 -13.86
N SER A 55 -9.72 -8.22 -14.94
CA SER A 55 -9.03 -9.41 -15.43
C SER A 55 -7.74 -9.81 -14.71
N SER A 56 -7.14 -8.99 -13.83
CA SER A 56 -5.88 -9.33 -13.14
C SER A 56 -5.64 -8.52 -11.86
N PRO A 57 -6.14 -8.98 -10.69
CA PRO A 57 -5.77 -8.39 -9.40
C PRO A 57 -4.24 -8.36 -9.24
N GLY A 58 -3.66 -7.19 -8.97
CA GLY A 58 -2.21 -7.02 -8.85
C GLY A 58 -1.46 -6.72 -10.16
N ARG A 59 -2.18 -6.50 -11.29
CA ARG A 59 -1.56 -6.04 -12.54
C ARG A 59 -0.85 -4.69 -12.32
N TRP A 60 0.46 -4.73 -12.46
CA TRP A 60 1.33 -3.55 -12.45
C TRP A 60 1.93 -3.36 -13.84
N PRO A 61 2.02 -2.13 -14.37
CA PRO A 61 1.61 -0.86 -13.78
C PRO A 61 0.07 -0.66 -13.77
N LEU A 62 -0.40 0.18 -12.84
CA LEU A 62 -1.81 0.58 -12.73
C LEU A 62 -2.29 1.36 -13.96
N LEU A 63 -3.57 1.25 -14.28
CA LEU A 63 -4.19 2.03 -15.36
C LEU A 63 -4.17 3.53 -15.03
N ARG A 64 -3.83 4.36 -16.01
CA ARG A 64 -3.67 5.81 -15.84
C ARG A 64 -4.87 6.63 -16.33
N ASN A 65 -5.71 6.04 -17.18
CA ASN A 65 -6.85 6.71 -17.78
C ASN A 65 -8.10 6.50 -16.91
N PRO A 66 -8.55 7.52 -16.17
CA PRO A 66 -9.76 7.40 -15.35
C PRO A 66 -11.00 7.36 -16.25
N PRO A 67 -12.02 6.55 -15.91
CA PRO A 67 -13.34 6.69 -16.52
C PRO A 67 -13.96 8.05 -16.14
N PRO A 68 -14.78 8.65 -17.02
CA PRO A 68 -15.43 9.93 -16.75
C PRO A 68 -16.40 9.82 -15.56
N GLY A 69 -16.33 10.79 -14.64
CA GLY A 69 -17.25 10.89 -13.50
C GLY A 69 -16.86 10.08 -12.25
N GLU A 70 -15.70 9.41 -12.25
CA GLU A 70 -15.31 8.51 -11.17
C GLU A 70 -14.77 9.26 -9.92
N PRO A 71 -15.45 9.14 -8.76
CA PRO A 71 -14.98 9.71 -7.52
C PRO A 71 -13.96 8.77 -6.85
N TRP A 72 -12.81 9.30 -6.45
CA TRP A 72 -11.81 8.61 -5.62
C TRP A 72 -12.30 8.35 -4.17
N SER A 73 -13.60 8.20 -3.96
CA SER A 73 -14.28 8.16 -2.67
C SER A 73 -13.78 7.03 -1.77
N GLU A 74 -13.51 5.86 -2.33
CA GLU A 74 -12.99 4.70 -1.58
C GLU A 74 -11.55 4.93 -1.07
N VAL A 75 -10.72 5.63 -1.85
CA VAL A 75 -9.33 5.99 -1.46
C VAL A 75 -9.32 7.20 -0.51
N ARG A 76 -10.34 8.07 -0.59
CA ARG A 76 -10.51 9.24 0.29
C ARG A 76 -10.92 8.89 1.72
N LYS A 77 -11.17 7.61 2.06
CA LYS A 77 -11.40 7.18 3.44
C LYS A 77 -10.12 7.37 4.26
N GLY A 78 -9.96 8.59 4.75
CA GLY A 78 -8.90 9.04 5.65
C GLY A 78 -9.07 8.40 7.01
N GLU A 79 -8.86 7.10 7.11
CA GLU A 79 -8.57 6.49 8.40
C GLU A 79 -7.27 7.09 8.94
N ARG A 80 -7.07 6.96 10.25
CA ARG A 80 -6.12 7.72 11.09
C ARG A 80 -4.67 7.82 10.59
N ASN A 81 -4.25 7.11 9.55
CA ASN A 81 -2.98 7.26 8.82
C ASN A 81 -3.06 6.60 7.42
N GLY A 82 -3.82 7.18 6.49
CA GLY A 82 -4.06 6.61 5.16
C GLY A 82 -2.88 6.67 4.19
N VAL A 83 -2.93 7.56 3.20
CA VAL A 83 -1.89 7.76 2.19
C VAL A 83 -0.50 8.02 2.80
N LEU A 84 -0.44 8.66 3.97
CA LEU A 84 0.82 8.86 4.70
C LEU A 84 1.55 7.55 5.00
N LEU A 85 0.83 6.50 5.40
CA LEU A 85 1.42 5.20 5.70
C LEU A 85 2.00 4.56 4.42
N LEU A 86 1.35 4.75 3.28
CA LEU A 86 1.85 4.29 1.98
C LEU A 86 3.15 5.00 1.62
N ILE A 87 3.20 6.33 1.74
CA ILE A 87 4.40 7.12 1.41
C ILE A 87 5.56 6.76 2.35
N LEU A 88 5.30 6.68 3.66
CA LEU A 88 6.33 6.31 4.64
C LEU A 88 6.89 4.92 4.34
N SER A 89 6.02 3.93 4.15
CA SER A 89 6.48 2.56 3.88
C SER A 89 7.17 2.41 2.53
N LEU A 90 6.80 3.23 1.53
CA LEU A 90 7.48 3.27 0.24
C LEU A 90 8.92 3.79 0.38
N SER A 91 9.17 4.77 1.26
CA SER A 91 10.52 5.29 1.50
C SER A 91 11.48 4.29 2.17
N TRP A 92 10.98 3.16 2.67
CA TRP A 92 11.81 2.10 3.26
C TRP A 92 12.33 1.12 2.20
N TRP A 93 11.70 1.10 1.02
CA TRP A 93 12.06 0.29 -0.15
C TRP A 93 12.87 1.12 -1.15
#